data_AF-A0A2R6E741-F1
#
_entry.id   AF-A0A2R6E741-F1
#
_cell.length_a   1.000
_cell.length_b   1.000
_cell.length_c   1.000
_cell.angle_alpha   90.00
_cell.angle_beta   90.00
_cell.angle_gamma   90.00
#
_symmetry.space_group_name_H-M   'P 1'
#
loop_
_entity.id
_entity.type
_entity.pdbx_description
1 polymer ?
#
loop_
_entity_poly.entity_id
_entity_poly.type
_entity_poly.pdbx_seq_one_letter_code
_entity_poly.pdbx_strand_id
1 'polypeptide(L)' 'MSVNFGKRRNVGILLGIVVATVVLTFFGTQWLRTNQGWNFIGEVAYTFLILVLALVAYDKLLVR' A
#
# COMPACT_ATOMS: atom_id res chain seq x y z
N MET A 1 0.97 -18.05 -1.11
CA MET A 1 0.88 -18.36 0.35
C MET A 1 -0.50 -17.90 0.84
N SER A 2 -1.40 -18.83 1.15
CA SER A 2 -2.75 -18.50 1.65
C SER A 2 -2.66 -18.03 3.10
N VAL A 3 -3.11 -16.80 3.39
CA VAL A 3 -3.22 -16.30 4.77
C VAL A 3 -4.36 -17.09 5.41
N ASN A 4 -4.03 -18.04 6.30
CA ASN A 4 -5.04 -18.83 6.99
C ASN A 4 -5.76 -17.94 8.02
N PHE A 5 -6.90 -17.36 7.62
CA PHE A 5 -7.75 -16.49 8.44
C PHE A 5 -8.44 -17.24 9.59
N GLY A 6 -8.42 -18.58 9.62
CA GLY A 6 -8.94 -19.37 10.73
C GLY A 6 -8.14 -19.21 12.03
N LYS A 7 -6.88 -18.76 11.96
CA LYS A 7 -6.07 -18.45 13.14
C LYS A 7 -6.25 -16.99 13.55
N ARG A 8 -6.88 -16.75 14.72
CA ARG A 8 -7.07 -15.41 15.32
C ARG A 8 -5.80 -14.54 15.34
N ARG A 9 -4.62 -15.16 15.53
CA ARG A 9 -3.32 -14.47 15.49
C ARG A 9 -3.01 -13.85 14.12
N ASN A 10 -3.29 -14.56 13.03
CA ASN A 10 -3.02 -14.06 11.68
C ASN A 10 -3.95 -12.89 11.33
N VAL A 11 -5.21 -12.96 11.77
CA VAL A 11 -6.17 -11.86 11.63
C VAL A 11 -5.70 -10.64 12.42
N GLY A 12 -5.22 -10.83 13.66
CA GLY A 12 -4.66 -9.75 14.47
C GLY A 12 -3.44 -9.08 13.84
N ILE A 13 -2.52 -9.87 13.26
CA ILE A 13 -1.35 -9.33 12.53
C ILE A 13 -1.80 -8.56 11.29
N LEU A 14 -2.74 -9.12 10.51
CA LEU A 14 -3.27 -8.45 9.32
C LEU A 14 -3.92 -7.10 9.69
N LEU A 15 -4.76 -7.07 10.72
CA LEU A 15 -5.35 -5.85 11.24
C LEU A 15 -4.27 -4.85 11.69
N GLY A 16 -3.24 -5.31 12.39
CA GLY A 16 -2.11 -4.47 12.80
C GLY A 16 -1.40 -3.84 11.61
N ILE A 17 -1.14 -4.61 10.55
CA ILE A 17 -0.52 -4.12 9.31
C ILE A 17 -1.43 -3.10 8.63
N VAL A 18 -2.74 -3.35 8.54
CA VAL A 18 -3.71 -2.43 7.95
C VAL A 18 -3.71 -1.10 8.71
N VAL A 19 -3.80 -1.15 10.04
CA VAL A 19 -3.78 0.06 10.88
C VAL A 19 -2.47 0.82 10.73
N ALA A 20 -1.32 0.13 10.80
CA ALA A 20 -0.02 0.75 10.61
C ALA A 20 0.12 1.41 9.24
N THR A 21 -0.39 0.76 8.19
CA THR A 21 -0.40 1.30 6.83
C THR A 21 -1.22 2.58 6.77
N VAL A 22 -2.45 2.59 7.30
CA VAL A 22 -3.31 3.79 7.33
C VAL A 22 -2.63 4.95 8.06
N VAL A 23 -2.03 4.68 9.22
CA VAL A 23 -1.30 5.69 10.00
C VAL A 23 -0.12 6.25 9.19
N LEU A 24 0.73 5.38 8.65
CA LEU A 24 1.90 5.81 7.87
C LEU A 24 1.51 6.59 6.61
N THR A 25 0.48 6.15 5.89
CA THR A 25 -0.02 6.89 4.72
C THR A 25 -0.56 8.25 5.11
N PHE A 26 -1.33 8.35 6.19
CA PHE A 26 -1.86 9.64 6.65
C PHE A 26 -0.75 10.60 7.06
N PHE A 27 0.14 10.20 7.98
CA PHE A 27 1.21 11.07 8.45
C PHE A 27 2.23 11.39 7.35
N GLY A 28 2.56 10.41 6.51
CA GLY A 28 3.46 10.60 5.37
C GLY A 28 2.90 11.61 4.37
N THR A 29 1.61 11.52 4.03
CA THR A 29 0.96 12.48 3.12
C THR A 29 0.87 13.88 3.72
N GLN A 30 0.57 14.02 5.02
CA GLN A 30 0.59 15.33 5.68
C GLN A 30 2.00 15.93 5.71
N TRP A 31 3.03 15.14 6.00
CA TRP A 31 4.41 15.59 5.99
C TRP A 31 4.85 16.04 4.60
N LEU A 32 4.53 15.27 3.56
CA LEU A 32 4.81 15.62 2.17
C LEU A 32 4.06 16.89 1.76
N ARG A 33 2.81 17.04 2.16
CA ARG A 33 2.00 18.22 1.85
C ARG A 33 2.62 19.49 2.42
N THR A 34 3.07 19.42 3.66
CA THR A 34 3.66 20.58 4.36
C THR A 34 5.01 20.97 3.78
N ASN A 35 5.84 20.01 3.34
CA ASN A 35 7.22 20.29 2.94
C ASN A 35 7.44 20.41 1.41
N GLN A 36 6.64 19.73 0.59
CA GLN A 36 6.90 19.57 -0.86
C GLN A 36 5.76 20.09 -1.74
N GLY A 37 4.61 20.44 -1.16
CA GLY A 37 3.44 20.90 -1.91
C GLY A 37 2.68 19.78 -2.63
N TRP A 38 1.57 20.15 -3.27
CA TRP A 38 0.60 19.21 -3.82
C TRP A 38 1.06 18.47 -5.09
N ASN A 39 1.94 19.08 -5.89
CA ASN A 39 2.40 18.49 -7.15
C ASN A 39 3.19 17.20 -6.91
N PHE A 40 4.11 17.22 -5.94
CA PHE A 40 4.91 16.05 -5.59
C PHE A 40 4.07 14.89 -5.04
N ILE A 41 3.04 15.18 -4.23
CA ILE A 41 2.10 14.15 -3.75
C ILE A 41 1.38 13.48 -4.93
N GLY A 42 0.95 14.27 -5.92
CA GLY A 42 0.33 13.76 -7.15
C GLY A 42 1.27 12.80 -7.89
N GLU A 43 2.51 13.21 -8.15
CA GLU A 43 3.52 12.39 -8.84
C GLU A 43 3.81 11.07 -8.11
N VAL A 44 3.94 11.11 -6.78
CA VAL A 44 4.14 9.91 -5.96
C VAL A 44 2.93 8.97 -6.05
N ALA A 45 1.71 9.51 -5.98
CA ALA A 45 0.49 8.70 -6.08
C ALA A 45 0.34 8.05 -7.46
N TYR A 46 0.63 8.78 -8.53
CA TYR A 46 0.63 8.23 -9.90
C TYR A 46 1.68 7.14 -10.07
N THR A 47 2.90 7.36 -9.57
CA THR A 47 3.99 6.37 -9.63
C THR A 47 3.61 5.09 -8.90
N PHE A 48 3.03 5.21 -7.70
CA PHE A 48 2.54 4.07 -6.94
C PHE A 48 1.46 3.29 -7.71
N LEU A 49 0.51 4.00 -8.33
CA LEU A 49 -0.56 3.36 -9.11
C LEU A 49 -0.01 2.60 -10.32
N ILE A 50 0.98 3.17 -11.03
CA ILE A 50 1.68 2.48 -12.13
C ILE A 50 2.37 1.22 -11.64
N LEU A 51 3.05 1.25 -10.49
CA LEU A 51 3.71 0.08 -9.91
C LEU A 51 2.70 -1.02 -9.53
N VAL A 52 1.57 -0.65 -8.94
CA VAL A 52 0.49 -1.61 -8.63
C VAL A 52 -0.05 -2.24 -9.90
N LEU A 53 -0.34 -1.45 -10.93
CA LEU A 53 -0.79 -1.96 -12.23
C LEU A 53 0.25 -2.87 -12.88
N ALA A 54 1.53 -2.51 -12.81
CA ALA A 54 2.63 -3.33 -13.32
C ALA A 54 2.72 -4.67 -12.58
N LEU A 55 2.61 -4.67 -11.24
CA LEU A 55 2.58 -5.91 -10.45
C LEU A 55 1.37 -6.78 -10.78
N VAL A 56 0.19 -6.19 -10.95
CA VAL A 56 -1.02 -6.92 -11.35
C VAL A 56 -0.86 -7.51 -12.76
N ALA A 57 -0.31 -6.75 -13.70
CA ALA A 57 -0.03 -7.23 -15.04
C ALA A 57 1.02 -8.36 -15.03
N TYR A 58 2.08 -8.22 -14.23
CA TYR A 58 3.12 -9.22 -14.04
C TYR A 58 2.56 -10.53 -13.48
N ASP A 59 1.72 -10.47 -12.45
CA ASP A 59 1.04 -11.63 -11.86
C ASP A 59 0.21 -12.38 -12.93
N LYS A 60 -0.56 -11.64 -13.74
CA LYS A 60 -1.33 -12.22 -14.85
C LYS A 60 -0.48 -12.82 -15.97
N LEU A 61 0.74 -12.32 -16.18
CA LEU A 61 1.62 -12.78 -17.26
C LEU A 61 2.50 -13.98 -16.86
N LEU A 62 2.82 -14.13 -15.57
CA LEU A 62 3.68 -15.20 -15.05
C LEU A 62 2.94 -16.38 -14.42
N VAL A 63 1.73 -16.15 -13.91
CA VAL A 63 0.86 -17.25 -13.47
C VAL A 63 0.15 -17.83 -14.70
N ARG A 64 0.83 -18.73 -15.42
CA ARG A 64 0.23 -19.68 -16.38
C ARG A 64 0.21 -21.07 -15.77
#